data_AF-F7E9F5-F1
#
_entry.id   AF-F7E9F5-F1
#
_cell.length_a   1.000
_cell.length_b   1.000
_cell.length_c   1.000
_cell.angle_alpha   90.00
_cell.angle_beta   90.00
_cell.angle_gamma   90.00
#
_symmetry.space_group_name_H-M   'P 1'
#
loop_
_entity.id
_entity.type
_entity.pdbx_description
1 polymer ?
#
loop_
_entity_poly.entity_id
_entity_poly.type
_entity_poly.pdbx_seq_one_letter_code
_entity_poly.pdbx_strand_id
1 'polypeptide(L)'
;MASLLRSGFPARTNSRLDVFLRRHLQPEVYDAVRACDRCIVVSNSENHTLKYVVLSDRFIYLTENPPKSIRRVVALRDVVAIDLIDDSPEFLSAPDREISQHIRIIYSSTVLKKECKKSKGVKKFLFPFHHTKANKKVKEEKNGPVFWRSKEPRNLNESPPRTEEKIKHFSQLKSELFLKDKSLRRILSLIMELKVAAQKNFILKRLFWKTSDLFYFLVNKLHEYLPASRDKNGLQNQSQRVEELVACIEIIQILGLMFRETETELSRLNTLAAKKETLLNLLVILISEPQIPKSCPIFNIQSVADSALVEMSFDAELQKLILEYTDTATALLYEILLVFQQGNLGLGSTKFAISWMMSFLQSCPPIITFVASIVKQVVRGLSASFQLLSPCQAVLLYQQFYILKSCLRHSRTLAEYIRNNYREEFRYFIHMPALKKRLPLCYPITQPTTQLFHEVLKLVE
;
A
#
# COMPACT_ATOMS: atom_id res chain seq x y z
N MET A 1 31.35 10.82 -20.89
CA MET A 1 31.46 9.45 -20.35
C MET A 1 31.01 9.48 -18.89
N ALA A 2 29.74 9.17 -18.65
CA ALA A 2 29.13 9.26 -17.32
C ALA A 2 29.30 7.93 -16.57
N SER A 3 29.84 8.00 -15.36
CA SER A 3 29.99 6.84 -14.48
C SER A 3 28.62 6.29 -14.09
N LEU A 4 28.32 5.06 -14.52
CA LEU A 4 27.23 4.25 -14.00
C LEU A 4 27.41 4.11 -12.49
N LEU A 5 26.50 4.71 -11.72
CA LEU A 5 26.39 4.48 -10.27
C LEU A 5 26.22 2.98 -10.04
N ARG A 6 27.28 2.31 -9.58
CA ARG A 6 27.20 0.96 -9.01
C ARG A 6 26.12 0.99 -7.93
N SER A 7 25.06 0.19 -8.09
CA SER A 7 24.05 -0.04 -7.07
C SER A 7 24.66 -0.84 -5.93
N GLY A 8 25.50 -0.20 -5.14
CA GLY A 8 26.00 -0.74 -3.89
C GLY A 8 24.87 -0.85 -2.88
N PHE A 9 24.94 -1.92 -2.08
CA PHE A 9 24.22 -2.19 -0.83
C PHE A 9 23.34 -1.05 -0.29
N PRO A 10 22.07 -1.31 0.10
CA PRO A 10 21.18 -0.28 0.63
C PRO A 10 21.89 0.52 1.72
N ALA A 11 22.08 1.82 1.46
CA ALA A 11 22.93 2.67 2.26
C ALA A 11 22.54 2.60 3.74
N ARG A 12 23.52 2.26 4.60
CA ARG A 12 23.51 2.31 6.08
C ARG A 12 23.11 1.04 6.86
N THR A 13 23.42 -0.14 6.34
CA THR A 13 23.45 -1.38 7.14
C THR A 13 24.76 -1.54 7.93
N ASN A 14 24.72 -2.27 9.04
CA ASN A 14 25.84 -2.55 9.96
C ASN A 14 27.17 -2.80 9.19
N SER A 15 28.19 -1.97 9.41
CA SER A 15 29.47 -2.01 8.67
C SER A 15 30.16 -3.38 8.77
N ARG A 16 29.99 -4.10 9.88
CA ARG A 16 30.53 -5.46 10.06
C ARG A 16 29.81 -6.48 9.19
N LEU A 17 28.49 -6.35 9.04
CA LEU A 17 27.69 -7.24 8.19
C LEU A 17 28.00 -7.00 6.70
N ASP A 18 28.14 -5.74 6.30
CA ASP A 18 28.48 -5.39 4.91
C ASP A 18 29.83 -5.97 4.49
N VAL A 19 30.87 -5.77 5.31
CA VAL A 19 32.20 -6.36 5.08
C VAL A 19 32.16 -7.88 5.06
N PHE A 20 31.35 -8.49 5.93
CA PHE A 20 31.17 -9.94 5.94
C PHE A 20 30.53 -10.43 4.63
N LEU A 21 29.47 -9.80 4.16
CA LEU A 21 28.75 -10.21 2.95
C LEU A 21 29.60 -10.03 1.69
N ARG A 22 30.37 -8.93 1.58
CA ARG A 22 31.33 -8.73 0.47
C ARG A 22 32.37 -9.84 0.35
N ARG A 23 32.77 -10.44 1.48
CA ARG A 23 33.79 -11.50 1.53
C ARG A 23 33.23 -12.89 1.24
N HIS A 24 31.95 -13.12 1.51
CA HIS A 24 31.36 -14.47 1.49
C HIS A 24 30.32 -14.69 0.38
N LEU A 25 29.89 -13.64 -0.32
CA LEU A 25 29.04 -13.72 -1.49
C LEU A 25 29.83 -13.45 -2.77
N GLN A 26 29.43 -14.09 -3.87
CA GLN A 26 29.94 -13.73 -5.19
C GLN A 26 29.56 -12.28 -5.52
N PRO A 27 30.41 -11.54 -6.27
CA PRO A 27 30.15 -10.14 -6.60
C PRO A 27 28.76 -9.90 -7.19
N GLU A 28 28.31 -10.78 -8.10
CA GLU A 28 27.01 -10.67 -8.76
C GLU A 28 25.84 -10.85 -7.78
N VAL A 29 26.02 -11.71 -6.78
CA VAL A 29 24.99 -11.96 -5.74
C VAL A 29 24.99 -10.83 -4.72
N TYR A 30 26.16 -10.30 -4.38
CA TYR A 30 26.31 -9.16 -3.47
C TYR A 30 25.68 -7.89 -4.07
N ASP A 31 25.96 -7.60 -5.34
CA ASP A 31 25.38 -6.45 -6.06
C ASP A 31 23.85 -6.60 -6.25
N ALA A 32 23.34 -7.84 -6.23
CA ALA A 32 21.92 -8.15 -6.29
C ALA A 32 21.20 -8.14 -4.91
N VAL A 33 21.90 -7.86 -3.81
CA VAL A 33 21.27 -7.75 -2.48
C VAL A 33 20.34 -6.53 -2.45
N ARG A 34 19.08 -6.76 -2.10
CA ARG A 34 18.02 -5.75 -2.06
C ARG A 34 17.71 -5.27 -0.65
N ALA A 35 17.78 -6.17 0.35
CA ALA A 35 17.46 -5.84 1.72
C ALA A 35 18.20 -6.75 2.71
N CYS A 36 18.50 -6.20 3.89
CA CYS A 36 19.10 -6.91 5.00
C CYS A 36 18.48 -6.43 6.30
N ASP A 37 17.98 -7.33 7.14
CA ASP A 37 17.41 -6.96 8.44
C ASP A 37 17.66 -8.02 9.52
N ARG A 38 17.54 -7.63 10.79
CA ARG A 38 17.57 -8.56 11.91
C ARG A 38 16.24 -9.29 11.99
N CYS A 39 16.28 -10.60 12.21
CA CYS A 39 15.07 -11.40 12.35
C CYS A 39 15.27 -12.49 13.41
N ILE A 40 14.15 -12.99 13.95
CA ILE A 40 14.12 -14.18 14.77
C ILE A 40 13.59 -15.31 13.90
N VAL A 41 14.36 -16.37 13.80
CA VAL A 41 14.06 -17.48 12.89
C VAL A 41 13.54 -18.67 13.67
N VAL A 42 12.39 -19.18 13.23
CA VAL A 42 11.76 -20.41 13.72
C VAL A 42 11.63 -21.37 12.54
N SER A 43 12.14 -22.58 12.69
CA SER A 43 12.04 -23.66 11.70
C SER A 43 12.14 -25.03 12.38
N ASN A 44 11.98 -26.12 11.61
CA ASN A 44 12.12 -27.48 12.14
C ASN A 44 13.50 -27.74 12.79
N SER A 45 14.53 -26.97 12.44
CA SER A 45 15.89 -27.09 12.98
C SER A 45 16.29 -25.93 13.90
N GLU A 46 15.46 -24.90 14.04
CA GLU A 46 15.83 -23.68 14.77
C GLU A 46 14.67 -23.18 15.61
N ASN A 47 14.97 -22.92 16.88
CA ASN A 47 13.99 -22.44 17.83
C ASN A 47 14.38 -21.03 18.28
N HIS A 48 13.65 -20.02 17.78
CA HIS A 48 13.77 -18.61 18.17
C HIS A 48 15.21 -18.06 18.16
N THR A 49 15.95 -18.29 17.07
CA THR A 49 17.34 -17.80 16.96
C THR A 49 17.40 -16.44 16.31
N LEU A 50 18.08 -15.48 16.96
CA LEU A 50 18.32 -14.15 16.40
C LEU A 50 19.39 -14.22 15.30
N LYS A 51 19.03 -13.79 14.09
CA LYS A 51 19.84 -13.83 12.87
C LYS A 51 19.68 -12.54 12.08
N TYR A 52 20.40 -12.43 10.97
CA TYR A 52 20.06 -11.51 9.90
C TYR A 52 19.49 -12.28 8.71
N VAL A 53 18.44 -11.73 8.13
CA VAL A 53 17.94 -12.13 6.82
C VAL A 53 18.56 -11.23 5.75
N VAL A 54 18.99 -11.84 4.65
CA VAL A 54 19.56 -11.14 3.49
C VAL A 54 18.77 -11.56 2.26
N LEU A 55 18.10 -10.60 1.64
CA LEU A 55 17.26 -10.79 0.46
C LEU A 55 18.03 -10.37 -0.80
N SER A 56 18.17 -11.31 -1.74
CA SER A 56 18.68 -11.05 -3.09
C SER A 56 17.55 -11.17 -4.13
N ASP A 57 17.89 -10.96 -5.39
CA ASP A 57 17.01 -11.16 -6.55
C ASP A 57 16.44 -12.58 -6.69
N ARG A 58 17.16 -13.60 -6.21
CA ARG A 58 16.83 -15.01 -6.43
C ARG A 58 16.68 -15.83 -5.16
N PHE A 59 17.29 -15.40 -4.05
CA PHE A 59 17.37 -16.19 -2.82
C PHE A 59 17.21 -15.35 -1.56
N ILE A 60 16.70 -16.01 -0.53
CA ILE A 60 16.73 -15.58 0.86
C ILE A 60 17.88 -16.32 1.55
N TYR A 61 18.79 -15.55 2.14
CA TYR A 61 19.89 -16.05 2.96
C TYR A 61 19.65 -15.72 4.43
N LEU A 62 20.24 -16.54 5.31
CA LEU A 62 20.32 -16.27 6.73
C LEU A 62 21.78 -16.26 7.16
N THR A 63 22.15 -15.28 7.99
CA THR A 63 23.45 -15.22 8.66
C THR A 63 23.26 -15.06 10.16
N GLU A 64 24.18 -15.63 10.94
CA GLU A 64 24.17 -15.50 12.40
C GLU A 64 24.35 -14.04 12.85
N ASN A 65 24.01 -13.76 14.10
CA ASN A 65 24.30 -12.49 14.75
C ASN A 65 25.14 -12.75 16.03
N PRO A 66 26.45 -12.41 16.06
CA PRO A 66 27.23 -11.74 15.01
C PRO A 66 27.47 -12.62 13.76
N PRO A 67 27.73 -12.02 12.58
CA PRO A 67 27.87 -12.75 11.32
C PRO A 67 29.14 -13.62 11.30
N LYS A 68 28.93 -14.94 11.22
CA LYS A 68 30.00 -15.95 11.15
C LYS A 68 29.87 -16.87 9.94
N SER A 69 28.63 -17.18 9.57
CA SER A 69 28.30 -18.07 8.47
C SER A 69 27.08 -17.52 7.73
N ILE A 70 27.06 -17.68 6.41
CA ILE A 70 25.89 -17.36 5.57
C ILE A 70 25.39 -18.64 4.92
N ARG A 71 24.08 -18.86 4.97
CA ARG A 71 23.44 -19.99 4.34
C ARG A 71 22.30 -19.54 3.44
N ARG A 72 22.14 -20.24 2.32
CA ARG A 72 20.98 -20.11 1.44
C ARG A 72 19.84 -20.93 2.01
N VAL A 73 18.66 -20.32 2.16
CA VAL A 73 17.54 -20.93 2.88
C VAL A 73 16.36 -21.20 1.96
N VAL A 74 15.99 -20.22 1.14
CA VAL A 74 14.85 -20.32 0.23
C VAL A 74 15.20 -19.69 -1.10
N ALA A 75 14.89 -20.35 -2.22
CA ALA A 75 14.89 -19.71 -3.53
C ALA A 75 13.52 -19.03 -3.73
N LEU A 76 13.51 -17.79 -4.20
CA LEU A 76 12.26 -17.03 -4.35
C LEU A 76 11.28 -17.69 -5.33
N ARG A 77 11.79 -18.39 -6.35
CA ARG A 77 10.98 -19.19 -7.28
C ARG A 77 10.24 -20.37 -6.62
N ASP A 78 10.73 -20.83 -5.47
CA ASP A 78 10.16 -21.98 -4.76
C ASP A 78 9.16 -21.54 -3.68
N VAL A 79 9.03 -20.23 -3.41
CA VAL A 79 8.05 -19.68 -2.46
C VAL A 79 6.65 -19.86 -3.03
N VAL A 80 5.82 -20.57 -2.27
CA VAL A 80 4.43 -20.88 -2.61
C VAL A 80 3.49 -19.86 -1.97
N ALA A 81 3.78 -19.45 -0.74
CA ALA A 81 3.01 -18.44 -0.02
C ALA A 81 3.89 -17.73 1.01
N ILE A 82 3.51 -16.51 1.36
CA ILE A 82 4.06 -15.77 2.49
C ILE A 82 2.85 -15.29 3.30
N ASP A 83 2.72 -15.81 4.50
CA ASP A 83 1.65 -15.45 5.42
C ASP A 83 2.19 -14.43 6.43
N LEU A 84 1.41 -13.40 6.71
CA LEU A 84 1.65 -12.51 7.85
C LEU A 84 0.85 -13.06 9.04
N ILE A 85 1.56 -13.44 10.10
CA ILE A 85 0.97 -14.05 11.30
C ILE A 85 0.68 -12.94 12.30
N ASP A 86 -0.57 -12.87 12.74
CA ASP A 86 -0.99 -12.05 13.86
C ASP A 86 -0.79 -12.83 15.16
N ASP A 87 0.41 -12.73 15.73
CA ASP A 87 0.72 -13.28 17.04
C ASP A 87 1.44 -12.27 17.94
N SER A 88 1.33 -12.51 19.24
CA SER A 88 2.00 -11.72 20.29
C SER A 88 3.10 -12.57 20.93
N PRO A 89 4.31 -12.58 20.36
CA PRO A 89 5.39 -13.45 20.83
C PRO A 89 5.78 -13.11 22.26
N GLU A 90 5.51 -14.03 23.19
CA GLU A 90 5.79 -13.85 24.62
C GLU A 90 7.28 -13.64 24.93
N PHE A 91 8.16 -14.14 24.05
CA PHE A 91 9.62 -14.02 24.18
C PHE A 91 10.18 -12.63 23.80
N LEU A 92 9.37 -11.75 23.18
CA LEU A 92 9.78 -10.38 22.89
C LEU A 92 9.37 -9.43 24.02
N SER A 93 10.16 -8.38 24.24
CA SER A 93 9.79 -7.27 25.13
C SER A 93 8.63 -6.46 24.54
N ALA A 94 7.88 -5.71 25.36
CA ALA A 94 6.77 -4.89 24.86
C ALA A 94 7.19 -3.94 23.71
N PRO A 95 8.33 -3.22 23.79
CA PRO A 95 8.82 -2.43 22.65
C PRO A 95 9.09 -3.27 21.39
N ASP A 96 9.72 -4.44 21.53
CA ASP A 96 10.09 -5.29 20.39
C ASP A 96 8.87 -5.96 19.74
N ARG A 97 7.85 -6.31 20.53
CA ARG A 97 6.54 -6.80 20.03
C ARG A 97 5.82 -5.76 19.17
N GLU A 98 6.00 -4.48 19.49
CA GLU A 98 5.35 -3.38 18.78
C GLU A 98 6.03 -3.02 17.45
N ILE A 99 7.24 -3.50 17.20
CA ILE A 99 8.01 -3.12 16.01
C ILE A 99 8.39 -4.32 15.13
N SER A 100 8.12 -5.54 15.60
CA SER A 100 8.38 -6.78 14.87
C SER A 100 7.13 -7.24 14.11
N GLN A 101 7.35 -7.84 12.95
CA GLN A 101 6.32 -8.53 12.16
C GLN A 101 6.68 -10.01 12.07
N HIS A 102 5.71 -10.90 12.30
CA HIS A 102 5.89 -12.32 12.12
C HIS A 102 5.42 -12.73 10.73
N ILE A 103 6.37 -13.13 9.87
CA ILE A 103 6.08 -13.69 8.56
C ILE A 103 6.40 -15.19 8.53
N ARG A 104 5.51 -15.98 7.92
CA ARG A 104 5.73 -17.39 7.61
C ARG A 104 5.90 -17.55 6.11
N ILE A 105 7.04 -18.11 5.71
CA ILE A 105 7.34 -18.38 4.31
C ILE A 105 7.11 -19.87 4.05
N ILE A 106 6.15 -20.18 3.19
CA ILE A 106 5.85 -21.53 2.71
C ILE A 106 6.53 -21.70 1.37
N TYR A 107 7.37 -22.73 1.23
CA TYR A 107 8.11 -22.98 0.00
C TYR A 107 8.14 -24.47 -0.34
N SER A 108 8.21 -24.76 -1.64
CA SER A 108 8.32 -26.11 -2.16
C SER A 108 9.74 -26.64 -1.97
N SER A 109 9.87 -27.80 -1.33
CA SER A 109 11.16 -28.33 -0.86
C SER A 109 11.94 -29.11 -1.93
N THR A 110 11.70 -28.85 -3.21
CA THR A 110 12.14 -29.75 -4.30
C THR A 110 13.62 -29.65 -4.63
N VAL A 111 14.35 -28.60 -4.21
CA VAL A 111 15.74 -28.39 -4.67
C VAL A 111 16.79 -28.24 -3.55
N LEU A 112 16.48 -27.64 -2.39
CA LEU A 112 17.51 -27.25 -1.40
C LEU A 112 17.82 -28.29 -0.30
N LYS A 113 17.08 -29.40 -0.20
CA LYS A 113 17.33 -30.44 0.83
C LYS A 113 18.67 -31.18 0.66
N LYS A 114 19.35 -31.08 -0.49
CA LYS A 114 20.64 -31.76 -0.73
C LYS A 114 21.85 -31.06 -0.12
N GLU A 115 21.77 -29.77 0.25
CA GLU A 115 22.90 -29.04 0.85
C GLU A 115 22.88 -29.04 2.39
N CYS A 116 21.71 -29.02 3.03
CA CYS A 116 21.61 -28.84 4.49
C CYS A 116 21.95 -30.09 5.33
N LYS A 117 22.20 -31.26 4.72
CA LYS A 117 22.59 -32.50 5.43
C LYS A 117 24.09 -32.83 5.32
N LYS A 118 24.90 -32.02 4.64
CA LYS A 118 26.35 -32.27 4.47
C LYS A 118 27.20 -31.33 5.34
N SER A 119 27.09 -31.47 6.66
CA SER A 119 28.08 -30.91 7.59
C SER A 119 28.26 -31.80 8.81
N LYS A 120 28.59 -33.08 8.57
CA LYS A 120 29.38 -33.91 9.48
C LYS A 120 30.34 -34.72 8.61
N GLY A 121 31.63 -34.44 8.71
CA GLY A 121 32.68 -35.22 8.04
C GLY A 121 33.46 -34.44 6.98
N VAL A 122 34.74 -34.25 7.27
CA VAL A 122 35.78 -33.62 6.47
C VAL A 122 36.15 -34.47 5.22
N LYS A 123 36.66 -33.78 4.19
CA LYS A 123 37.48 -34.23 3.04
C LYS A 123 36.79 -34.71 1.73
N LYS A 124 37.22 -33.99 0.68
CA LYS A 124 37.43 -34.34 -0.74
C LYS A 124 36.23 -34.48 -1.68
N PHE A 125 36.35 -33.73 -2.78
CA PHE A 125 35.62 -33.82 -4.03
C PHE A 125 35.61 -35.23 -4.61
N LEU A 126 34.49 -35.60 -5.25
CA LEU A 126 34.39 -36.23 -6.59
C LEU A 126 32.90 -36.58 -6.83
N PHE A 127 32.35 -36.15 -7.97
CA PHE A 127 31.18 -36.78 -8.61
C PHE A 127 31.70 -38.03 -9.35
N PRO A 128 30.99 -39.18 -9.40
CA PRO A 128 30.03 -39.42 -10.49
C PRO A 128 28.87 -40.43 -10.21
N PHE A 129 28.05 -40.62 -11.25
CA PHE A 129 26.81 -41.39 -11.49
C PHE A 129 26.70 -42.85 -11.01
N HIS A 130 25.50 -43.29 -10.59
CA HIS A 130 24.55 -44.16 -11.35
C HIS A 130 23.44 -44.78 -10.44
N HIS A 131 22.36 -45.22 -11.11
CA HIS A 131 21.06 -45.75 -10.68
C HIS A 131 20.98 -46.66 -9.44
N THR A 132 19.85 -46.61 -8.72
CA THR A 132 18.81 -47.67 -8.69
C THR A 132 17.64 -47.37 -7.73
N LYS A 133 16.48 -47.97 -8.05
CA LYS A 133 15.13 -47.84 -7.45
C LYS A 133 15.05 -48.32 -5.98
N ALA A 134 14.17 -47.73 -5.17
CA ALA A 134 13.30 -48.47 -4.24
C ALA A 134 12.16 -47.61 -3.65
N ASN A 135 11.04 -48.28 -3.41
CA ASN A 135 9.73 -47.79 -3.04
C ASN A 135 9.53 -47.54 -1.52
N LYS A 136 8.44 -46.82 -1.24
CA LYS A 136 7.46 -46.96 -0.12
C LYS A 136 7.54 -46.04 1.12
N LYS A 137 6.37 -45.43 1.30
CA LYS A 137 5.54 -45.24 2.52
C LYS A 137 5.77 -44.01 3.39
N VAL A 138 4.81 -43.10 3.21
CA VAL A 138 4.28 -42.11 4.15
C VAL A 138 3.87 -42.78 5.47
N LYS A 139 4.21 -42.15 6.59
CA LYS A 139 3.47 -42.21 7.86
C LYS A 139 3.37 -40.79 8.42
N GLU A 140 2.15 -40.30 8.54
CA GLU A 140 1.78 -39.17 9.39
C GLU A 140 1.97 -39.58 10.85
N GLU A 141 2.58 -38.71 11.66
CA GLU A 141 2.46 -38.76 13.11
C GLU A 141 2.07 -37.37 13.61
N LYS A 142 0.82 -37.28 14.08
CA LYS A 142 0.29 -36.18 14.89
C LYS A 142 0.91 -36.30 16.28
N ASN A 143 1.52 -35.24 16.79
CA ASN A 143 1.73 -35.08 18.22
C ASN A 143 1.40 -33.65 18.64
N GLY A 144 0.46 -33.54 19.59
CA GLY A 144 -0.06 -32.30 20.17
C GLY A 144 0.95 -31.58 21.06
N PRO A 145 0.54 -30.45 21.67
CA PRO A 145 1.47 -29.53 22.29
C PRO A 145 1.82 -30.01 23.71
N VAL A 146 3.07 -30.42 23.91
CA VAL A 146 3.63 -30.66 25.23
C VAL A 146 4.16 -29.34 25.78
N PHE A 147 3.52 -28.92 26.86
CA PHE A 147 3.85 -27.80 27.74
C PHE A 147 5.24 -27.98 28.37
N TRP A 148 6.15 -27.01 28.21
CA TRP A 148 7.44 -27.00 28.92
C TRP A 148 7.74 -25.63 29.53
N ARG A 149 7.78 -25.62 30.86
CA ARG A 149 8.25 -24.55 31.74
C ARG A 149 9.75 -24.73 31.98
N SER A 150 10.60 -23.79 31.53
CA SER A 150 11.83 -23.44 32.27
C SER A 150 12.71 -22.36 31.63
N LYS A 151 13.22 -21.52 32.55
CA LYS A 151 14.44 -20.70 32.58
C LYS A 151 14.42 -19.34 31.87
N GLU A 152 14.32 -18.32 32.73
CA GLU A 152 14.58 -16.91 32.45
C GLU A 152 15.91 -16.70 31.69
N PRO A 153 15.90 -15.96 30.57
CA PRO A 153 17.10 -15.36 30.04
C PRO A 153 17.33 -13.99 30.67
N ARG A 154 18.51 -13.89 31.26
CA ARG A 154 19.17 -12.72 31.83
C ARG A 154 19.19 -11.54 30.84
N ASN A 155 18.69 -10.38 31.28
CA ASN A 155 18.91 -9.00 30.81
C ASN A 155 18.87 -8.73 29.29
N LEU A 156 17.68 -8.33 28.81
CA LEU A 156 17.45 -7.66 27.52
C LEU A 156 17.04 -6.20 27.77
N ASN A 157 17.98 -5.38 28.25
CA ASN A 157 17.78 -3.93 28.32
C ASN A 157 18.70 -3.27 27.31
N GLU A 158 18.27 -3.23 26.05
CA GLU A 158 18.73 -2.24 25.06
C GLU A 158 17.86 -2.39 23.80
N SER A 159 16.79 -1.60 23.74
CA SER A 159 16.07 -1.36 22.48
C SER A 159 17.03 -0.67 21.50
N PRO A 160 16.98 -0.98 20.19
CA PRO A 160 17.90 -0.37 19.25
C PRO A 160 17.63 1.15 19.13
N PRO A 161 18.65 2.03 19.26
CA PRO A 161 18.48 3.48 19.33
C PRO A 161 17.75 4.08 18.11
N ARG A 162 17.85 3.42 16.94
CA ARG A 162 17.22 3.88 15.68
C ARG A 162 15.68 3.84 15.70
N THR A 163 15.07 2.99 16.52
CA THR A 163 13.61 2.87 16.57
C THR A 163 13.01 3.92 17.51
N GLU A 164 13.74 4.25 18.57
CA GLU A 164 13.36 5.30 19.50
C GLU A 164 13.42 6.69 18.85
N GLU A 165 14.43 6.95 18.00
CA GLU A 165 14.51 8.17 17.18
C GLU A 165 13.29 8.33 16.26
N LYS A 166 12.82 7.24 15.63
CA LYS A 166 11.66 7.24 14.74
C LYS A 166 10.35 7.50 15.50
N ILE A 167 10.20 6.95 16.70
CA ILE A 167 9.05 7.20 17.57
C ILE A 167 9.06 8.66 18.06
N LYS A 168 10.24 9.18 18.46
CA LYS A 168 10.41 10.59 18.83
C LYS A 168 10.03 11.52 17.67
N HIS A 169 10.49 11.21 16.46
CA HIS A 169 10.16 11.98 15.25
C HIS A 169 8.66 11.96 14.95
N PHE A 170 7.99 10.82 15.07
CA PHE A 170 6.53 10.74 14.92
C PHE A 170 5.80 11.59 15.97
N SER A 171 6.20 11.49 17.24
CA SER A 171 5.62 12.27 18.33
C SER A 171 5.82 13.78 18.13
N GLN A 172 6.99 14.18 17.62
CA GLN A 172 7.25 15.56 17.25
C GLN A 172 6.33 16.01 16.11
N LEU A 173 6.29 15.29 14.98
CA LEU A 173 5.40 15.59 13.85
C LEU A 173 3.94 15.69 14.29
N LYS A 174 3.50 14.77 15.15
CA LYS A 174 2.16 14.77 15.75
C LYS A 174 1.93 16.08 16.51
N SER A 175 2.77 16.39 17.50
CA SER A 175 2.63 17.58 18.35
C SER A 175 2.61 18.86 17.51
N GLU A 176 3.46 18.91 16.49
CA GLU A 176 3.50 20.02 15.56
C GLU A 176 2.19 20.12 14.79
N LEU A 177 1.68 19.04 14.19
CA LEU A 177 0.42 19.08 13.42
C LEU A 177 -0.78 19.57 14.24
N PHE A 178 -0.80 19.35 15.56
CA PHE A 178 -1.89 19.76 16.45
C PHE A 178 -1.83 21.19 16.99
N LEU A 179 -0.79 21.99 16.69
CA LEU A 179 -0.75 23.39 17.12
C LEU A 179 -1.86 24.19 16.40
N LYS A 180 -2.61 25.00 17.17
CA LYS A 180 -3.86 25.64 16.71
C LYS A 180 -3.68 26.66 15.59
N ASP A 181 -2.53 27.32 15.49
CA ASP A 181 -2.28 28.40 14.52
C ASP A 181 -1.18 28.04 13.53
N LYS A 182 -1.54 27.27 12.50
CA LYS A 182 -0.61 26.92 11.41
C LYS A 182 -1.15 27.39 10.06
N SER A 183 -0.28 28.03 9.30
CA SER A 183 -0.53 28.29 7.89
C SER A 183 -0.68 26.96 7.14
N LEU A 184 -1.50 26.97 6.08
CA LEU A 184 -1.71 25.81 5.21
C LEU A 184 -0.39 25.25 4.67
N ARG A 185 0.56 26.14 4.31
CA ARG A 185 1.91 25.74 3.88
C ARG A 185 2.69 24.97 4.95
N ARG A 186 2.59 25.34 6.23
CA ARG A 186 3.26 24.61 7.31
C ARG A 186 2.61 23.26 7.56
N ILE A 187 1.29 23.17 7.49
CA ILE A 187 0.55 21.90 7.58
C ILE A 187 0.99 20.98 6.43
N LEU A 188 1.05 21.49 5.20
CA LEU A 188 1.49 20.72 4.04
C LEU A 188 2.91 20.19 4.16
N SER A 189 3.85 21.04 4.58
CA SER A 189 5.24 20.63 4.80
C SER A 189 5.35 19.45 5.77
N LEU A 190 4.56 19.47 6.86
CA LEU A 190 4.56 18.40 7.85
C LEU A 190 3.88 17.12 7.35
N ILE A 191 2.81 17.26 6.56
CA ILE A 191 2.16 16.12 5.89
C ILE A 191 3.12 15.45 4.91
N MET A 192 3.84 16.23 4.09
CA MET A 192 4.83 15.68 3.16
C MET A 192 5.96 14.98 3.90
N GLU A 193 6.46 15.55 5.00
CA GLU A 193 7.48 14.90 5.83
C GLU A 193 6.99 13.56 6.40
N LEU A 194 5.77 13.54 6.93
CA LEU A 194 5.14 12.32 7.44
C LEU A 194 4.94 11.28 6.32
N LYS A 195 4.51 11.70 5.14
CA LYS A 195 4.32 10.84 3.96
C LYS A 195 5.63 10.19 3.52
N VAL A 196 6.71 10.98 3.37
CA VAL A 196 8.04 10.46 3.00
C VAL A 196 8.58 9.49 4.06
N ALA A 197 8.36 9.80 5.34
CA ALA A 197 8.77 8.93 6.44
C ALA A 197 7.98 7.61 6.43
N ALA A 198 6.65 7.67 6.26
CA ALA A 198 5.76 6.51 6.26
C ALA A 198 5.98 5.59 5.04
N GLN A 199 6.39 6.13 3.89
CA GLN A 199 6.76 5.33 2.72
C GLN A 199 7.96 4.40 2.97
N LYS A 200 8.89 4.83 3.83
CA LYS A 200 10.13 4.09 4.12
C LYS A 200 10.04 3.22 5.36
N ASN A 201 8.98 3.37 6.16
CA ASN A 201 8.92 2.79 7.49
C ASN A 201 7.50 2.44 7.92
N PHE A 202 7.22 1.14 7.93
CA PHE A 202 5.94 0.59 8.36
C PHE A 202 5.57 0.96 9.81
N ILE A 203 6.55 1.12 10.70
CA ILE A 203 6.30 1.48 12.11
C ILE A 203 5.48 2.77 12.22
N LEU A 204 5.69 3.73 11.32
CA LEU A 204 4.93 4.99 11.32
C LEU A 204 3.47 4.78 10.94
N LYS A 205 3.17 3.89 10.00
CA LYS A 205 1.79 3.51 9.65
C LYS A 205 1.10 2.84 10.82
N ARG A 206 1.82 1.97 11.56
CA ARG A 206 1.32 1.35 12.79
C ARG A 206 1.03 2.38 13.88
N LEU A 207 1.96 3.30 14.14
CA LEU A 207 1.79 4.37 15.14
C LEU A 207 0.63 5.32 14.79
N PHE A 208 0.43 5.60 13.50
CA PHE A 208 -0.71 6.36 12.99
C PHE A 208 -2.04 5.74 13.44
N TRP A 209 -2.22 4.43 13.26
CA TRP A 209 -3.47 3.76 13.64
C TRP A 209 -3.64 3.56 15.15
N LYS A 210 -2.54 3.38 15.89
CA LYS A 210 -2.58 3.41 17.36
C LYS A 210 -3.01 4.78 17.89
N THR A 211 -2.71 5.84 17.14
CA THR A 211 -2.95 7.23 17.54
C THR A 211 -4.05 7.85 16.71
N SER A 212 -5.30 7.43 16.97
CA SER A 212 -6.48 7.78 16.18
C SER A 212 -6.70 9.29 15.93
N ASP A 213 -6.19 10.17 16.81
CA ASP A 213 -6.29 11.63 16.68
C ASP A 213 -5.84 12.15 15.31
N LEU A 214 -4.76 11.57 14.75
CA LEU A 214 -4.19 12.09 13.50
C LEU A 214 -5.08 11.78 12.30
N PHE A 215 -5.72 10.60 12.29
CA PHE A 215 -6.75 10.28 11.31
C PHE A 215 -7.91 11.28 11.38
N TYR A 216 -8.42 11.55 12.58
CA TYR A 216 -9.52 12.51 12.76
C TYR A 216 -9.13 13.92 12.34
N PHE A 217 -7.92 14.36 12.68
CA PHE A 217 -7.39 15.66 12.28
C PHE A 217 -7.34 15.82 10.76
N LEU A 218 -6.78 14.83 10.05
CA LEU A 218 -6.64 14.87 8.60
C LEU A 218 -8.01 14.92 7.90
N VAL A 219 -8.98 14.10 8.35
CA VAL A 219 -10.33 14.13 7.78
C VAL A 219 -11.04 15.46 8.07
N ASN A 220 -10.88 16.02 9.27
CA ASN A 220 -11.43 17.34 9.59
C ASN A 220 -10.82 18.45 8.72
N LYS A 221 -9.52 18.35 8.39
CA LYS A 221 -8.87 19.29 7.47
C LYS A 221 -9.38 19.17 6.03
N LEU A 222 -9.69 17.96 5.56
CA LEU A 222 -10.38 17.80 4.26
C LEU A 222 -11.74 18.49 4.25
N HIS A 223 -12.51 18.36 5.33
CA HIS A 223 -13.80 19.03 5.47
C HIS A 223 -13.67 20.56 5.57
N GLU A 224 -12.57 21.08 6.13
CA GLU A 224 -12.30 22.52 6.21
C GLU A 224 -11.96 23.13 4.83
N TYR A 225 -11.25 22.38 3.98
CA TYR A 225 -10.71 22.89 2.71
C TYR A 225 -11.54 22.54 1.46
N LEU A 226 -12.53 21.65 1.52
CA LEU A 226 -13.44 21.35 0.39
C LEU A 226 -14.81 22.00 0.64
N PRO A 227 -15.50 22.57 -0.37
CA PRO A 227 -16.60 23.51 -0.17
C PRO A 227 -17.91 22.77 0.16
N ALA A 228 -18.94 23.40 0.74
CA ALA A 228 -19.36 24.80 0.66
C ALA A 228 -18.45 25.82 1.39
N SER A 229 -17.79 26.68 0.62
CA SER A 229 -16.75 27.62 1.06
C SER A 229 -17.22 28.65 2.09
N ARG A 230 -16.32 29.03 3.00
CA ARG A 230 -16.35 30.32 3.68
C ARG A 230 -16.46 31.45 2.64
N ASP A 231 -17.41 32.35 2.88
CA ASP A 231 -17.69 33.63 2.22
C ASP A 231 -17.65 33.73 0.69
N LYS A 232 -18.83 33.98 0.12
CA LYS A 232 -19.10 34.26 -1.30
C LYS A 232 -18.60 35.62 -1.79
N ASN A 233 -17.91 36.40 -0.96
CA ASN A 233 -17.71 37.84 -1.21
C ASN A 233 -16.26 38.29 -1.47
N GLY A 234 -15.30 37.37 -1.60
CA GLY A 234 -13.89 37.72 -1.81
C GLY A 234 -13.38 37.49 -3.24
N LEU A 235 -13.03 38.55 -3.96
CA LEU A 235 -12.34 38.53 -5.27
C LEU A 235 -10.93 37.86 -5.23
N GLN A 236 -10.47 37.38 -4.06
CA GLN A 236 -9.16 36.76 -3.82
C GLN A 236 -9.15 35.21 -3.89
N ASN A 237 -10.26 34.57 -4.26
CA ASN A 237 -10.50 33.15 -3.94
C ASN A 237 -9.83 32.09 -4.85
N GLN A 238 -9.29 32.40 -6.03
CA GLN A 238 -8.84 31.35 -6.96
C GLN A 238 -7.46 30.76 -6.63
N SER A 239 -6.45 31.59 -6.34
CA SER A 239 -5.11 31.10 -5.97
C SER A 239 -5.12 30.33 -4.64
N GLN A 240 -5.91 30.82 -3.68
CA GLN A 240 -6.14 30.11 -2.42
C GLN A 240 -6.83 28.75 -2.65
N ARG A 241 -7.80 28.67 -3.59
CA ARG A 241 -8.46 27.42 -3.95
C ARG A 241 -7.49 26.39 -4.52
N VAL A 242 -6.52 26.83 -5.32
CA VAL A 242 -5.45 25.97 -5.84
C VAL A 242 -4.60 25.43 -4.69
N GLU A 243 -4.14 26.27 -3.77
CA GLU A 243 -3.38 25.84 -2.59
C GLU A 243 -4.19 24.86 -1.70
N GLU A 244 -5.49 25.12 -1.51
CA GLU A 244 -6.41 24.24 -0.78
C GLU A 244 -6.57 22.87 -1.46
N LEU A 245 -6.77 22.83 -2.78
CA LEU A 245 -6.92 21.57 -3.50
C LEU A 245 -5.63 20.75 -3.48
N VAL A 246 -4.46 21.39 -3.61
CA VAL A 246 -3.16 20.72 -3.42
C VAL A 246 -3.08 20.13 -2.02
N ALA A 247 -3.54 20.86 -0.99
CA ALA A 247 -3.58 20.33 0.37
C ALA A 247 -4.50 19.12 0.51
N CYS A 248 -5.69 19.16 -0.09
CA CYS A 248 -6.62 18.04 -0.08
C CYS A 248 -6.03 16.80 -0.77
N ILE A 249 -5.40 16.97 -1.93
CA ILE A 249 -4.70 15.89 -2.65
C ILE A 249 -3.65 15.23 -1.75
N GLU A 250 -2.79 16.03 -1.12
CA GLU A 250 -1.74 15.50 -0.25
C GLU A 250 -2.31 14.78 0.99
N ILE A 251 -3.38 15.31 1.59
CA ILE A 251 -4.08 14.65 2.71
C ILE A 251 -4.68 13.31 2.27
N ILE A 252 -5.34 13.25 1.11
CA ILE A 252 -5.93 12.00 0.59
C ILE A 252 -4.82 10.98 0.29
N GLN A 253 -3.71 11.42 -0.31
CA GLN A 253 -2.58 10.54 -0.62
C GLN A 253 -1.93 9.96 0.64
N ILE A 254 -1.75 10.76 1.71
CA ILE A 254 -1.21 10.23 2.97
C ILE A 254 -2.20 9.27 3.64
N LEU A 255 -3.50 9.57 3.63
CA LEU A 255 -4.51 8.64 4.12
C LEU A 255 -4.42 7.31 3.35
N GLY A 256 -4.37 7.35 2.02
CA GLY A 256 -4.22 6.14 1.19
C GLY A 256 -2.96 5.35 1.53
N LEU A 257 -1.84 6.03 1.76
CA LEU A 257 -0.59 5.41 2.21
C LEU A 257 -0.72 4.73 3.58
N MET A 258 -1.47 5.32 4.51
CA MET A 258 -1.69 4.74 5.84
C MET A 258 -2.64 3.54 5.78
N PHE A 259 -3.64 3.54 4.90
CA PHE A 259 -4.50 2.37 4.69
C PHE A 259 -3.77 1.18 4.06
N ARG A 260 -2.82 1.45 3.16
CA ARG A 260 -2.06 0.42 2.45
C ARG A 260 -1.09 -0.33 3.36
N GLU A 261 -1.07 -1.66 3.25
CA GLU A 261 -0.21 -2.60 4.02
C GLU A 261 -0.55 -2.68 5.52
N THR A 262 -1.65 -2.07 5.98
CA THR A 262 -2.05 -2.08 7.39
C THR A 262 -3.23 -3.03 7.65
N GLU A 263 -3.40 -4.05 6.80
CA GLU A 263 -4.52 -4.98 6.87
C GLU A 263 -4.62 -5.72 8.20
N THR A 264 -3.46 -6.04 8.79
CA THR A 264 -3.35 -6.78 10.05
C THR A 264 -3.29 -5.89 11.28
N GLU A 265 -3.30 -4.56 11.14
CA GLU A 265 -3.21 -3.66 12.29
C GLU A 265 -4.60 -3.48 12.92
N LEU A 266 -4.85 -4.16 14.05
CA LEU A 266 -6.15 -4.15 14.72
C LEU A 266 -6.60 -2.73 15.16
N SER A 267 -5.64 -1.86 15.51
CA SER A 267 -5.92 -0.48 15.92
C SER A 267 -6.57 0.36 14.80
N ARG A 268 -6.37 -0.04 13.53
CA ARG A 268 -7.05 0.57 12.36
C ARG A 268 -8.56 0.35 12.42
N LEU A 269 -9.01 -0.89 12.60
CA LEU A 269 -10.44 -1.21 12.69
C LEU A 269 -11.08 -0.54 13.91
N ASN A 270 -10.36 -0.51 15.04
CA ASN A 270 -10.82 0.17 16.25
C ASN A 270 -11.00 1.68 16.03
N THR A 271 -10.04 2.32 15.36
CA THR A 271 -10.12 3.76 15.01
C THR A 271 -11.31 4.05 14.10
N LEU A 272 -11.50 3.25 13.05
CA LEU A 272 -12.62 3.41 12.11
C LEU A 272 -13.98 3.15 12.79
N ALA A 273 -14.04 2.24 13.76
CA ALA A 273 -15.27 1.92 14.49
C ALA A 273 -15.59 2.93 15.59
N ALA A 274 -14.57 3.51 16.23
CA ALA A 274 -14.73 4.43 17.36
C ALA A 274 -15.42 5.74 16.97
N LYS A 275 -15.08 6.32 15.80
CA LYS A 275 -15.76 7.50 15.23
C LYS A 275 -16.26 7.21 13.83
N LYS A 276 -17.33 6.42 13.77
CA LYS A 276 -17.98 6.04 12.50
C LYS A 276 -18.38 7.26 11.66
N GLU A 277 -18.81 8.34 12.29
CA GLU A 277 -19.15 9.61 11.62
C GLU A 277 -17.99 10.19 10.82
N THR A 278 -16.75 10.14 11.34
CA THR A 278 -15.58 10.63 10.61
C THR A 278 -15.31 9.81 9.35
N LEU A 279 -15.50 8.48 9.40
CA LEU A 279 -15.40 7.62 8.21
C LEU A 279 -16.51 7.94 7.19
N LEU A 280 -17.74 8.16 7.65
CA LEU A 280 -18.84 8.55 6.76
C LEU A 280 -18.57 9.88 6.06
N ASN A 281 -18.08 10.88 6.81
CA ASN A 281 -17.68 12.17 6.26
C ASN A 281 -16.57 12.02 5.21
N LEU A 282 -15.56 11.19 5.50
CA LEU A 282 -14.52 10.89 4.52
C LEU A 282 -15.11 10.26 3.25
N LEU A 283 -16.00 9.27 3.37
CA LEU A 283 -16.62 8.65 2.21
C LEU A 283 -17.39 9.66 1.35
N VAL A 284 -18.16 10.56 1.97
CA VAL A 284 -18.88 11.65 1.27
C VAL A 284 -17.90 12.58 0.55
N ILE A 285 -16.80 12.95 1.20
CA ILE A 285 -15.75 13.79 0.60
C ILE A 285 -15.16 13.14 -0.65
N LEU A 286 -14.85 11.84 -0.62
CA LEU A 286 -14.21 11.14 -1.73
C LEU A 286 -15.11 10.98 -2.96
N ILE A 287 -16.43 10.88 -2.76
CA ILE A 287 -17.39 10.78 -3.86
C ILE A 287 -17.91 12.13 -4.33
N SER A 288 -17.56 13.22 -3.65
CA SER A 288 -18.00 14.57 -4.01
C SER A 288 -16.99 15.24 -4.94
N GLU A 289 -17.49 15.88 -5.99
CA GLU A 289 -16.66 16.71 -6.86
C GLU A 289 -16.34 18.04 -6.14
N PRO A 290 -15.07 18.48 -6.10
CA PRO A 290 -14.72 19.76 -5.51
C PRO A 290 -15.37 20.90 -6.31
N GLN A 291 -16.16 21.75 -5.66
CA GLN A 291 -16.75 22.90 -6.37
C GLN A 291 -15.68 23.94 -6.73
N ILE A 292 -15.80 24.47 -7.96
CA ILE A 292 -15.03 25.59 -8.48
C ILE A 292 -15.91 26.84 -8.39
N PRO A 293 -15.42 27.95 -7.80
CA PRO A 293 -16.07 29.25 -7.98
C PRO A 293 -16.03 29.62 -9.47
N LYS A 294 -17.19 29.69 -10.13
CA LYS A 294 -17.28 30.18 -11.51
C LYS A 294 -16.75 31.61 -11.55
N SER A 295 -15.87 31.94 -12.49
CA SER A 295 -15.45 33.33 -12.70
C SER A 295 -16.69 34.18 -13.06
N CYS A 296 -16.86 35.32 -12.40
CA CYS A 296 -17.83 36.32 -12.85
C CYS A 296 -17.27 36.95 -14.13
N PRO A 297 -18.06 37.12 -15.20
CA PRO A 297 -17.61 37.87 -16.36
C PRO A 297 -17.32 39.31 -15.91
N ILE A 298 -16.05 39.72 -15.98
CA ILE A 298 -15.63 41.09 -15.69
C ILE A 298 -16.22 41.97 -16.79
N PHE A 299 -17.33 42.65 -16.50
CA PHE A 299 -17.76 43.79 -17.31
C PHE A 299 -16.85 44.99 -16.97
N ASN A 300 -16.10 45.44 -17.98
CA ASN A 300 -15.32 46.67 -18.10
C ASN A 300 -13.91 46.70 -17.45
N ILE A 301 -12.85 46.66 -18.28
CA ILE A 301 -12.05 47.80 -18.81
C ILE A 301 -10.77 47.22 -19.46
N GLN A 302 -10.64 47.39 -20.79
CA GLN A 302 -9.39 47.53 -21.58
C GLN A 302 -8.09 46.87 -21.06
N SER A 303 -8.02 45.54 -21.06
CA SER A 303 -6.77 44.76 -21.23
C SER A 303 -7.12 43.32 -21.61
N VAL A 304 -7.54 43.11 -22.86
CA VAL A 304 -8.28 41.90 -23.27
C VAL A 304 -7.37 40.75 -23.71
N ALA A 305 -6.12 41.00 -24.10
CA ALA A 305 -5.24 39.95 -24.62
C ALA A 305 -4.49 39.16 -23.53
N ASP A 306 -3.90 39.85 -22.55
CA ASP A 306 -3.11 39.18 -21.50
C ASP A 306 -4.00 38.56 -20.42
N SER A 307 -5.16 39.16 -20.13
CA SER A 307 -6.11 38.64 -19.14
C SER A 307 -6.75 37.31 -19.58
N ALA A 308 -7.08 37.17 -20.88
CA ALA A 308 -7.70 35.96 -21.40
C ALA A 308 -6.73 34.77 -21.44
N LEU A 309 -5.46 35.01 -21.77
CA LEU A 309 -4.42 33.98 -21.77
C LEU A 309 -4.13 33.48 -20.35
N VAL A 310 -4.05 34.38 -19.37
CA VAL A 310 -3.85 34.03 -17.97
C VAL A 310 -5.05 33.24 -17.43
N GLU A 311 -6.30 33.67 -17.70
CA GLU A 311 -7.51 32.97 -17.25
C GLU A 311 -7.63 31.55 -17.85
N MET A 312 -7.31 31.36 -19.13
CA MET A 312 -7.28 30.03 -19.75
C MET A 312 -6.21 29.10 -19.14
N SER A 313 -5.06 29.65 -18.74
CA SER A 313 -3.99 28.86 -18.12
C SER A 313 -4.34 28.40 -16.70
N PHE A 314 -5.03 29.25 -15.93
CA PHE A 314 -5.49 28.93 -14.57
C PHE A 314 -6.62 27.90 -14.58
N ASP A 315 -7.58 28.02 -15.50
CA ASP A 315 -8.64 27.01 -15.64
C ASP A 315 -8.06 25.64 -16.01
N ALA A 316 -7.05 25.59 -16.90
CA ALA A 316 -6.35 24.36 -17.24
C ALA A 316 -5.60 23.73 -16.03
N GLU A 317 -4.93 24.54 -15.21
CA GLU A 317 -4.28 24.08 -13.98
C GLU A 317 -5.29 23.52 -12.97
N LEU A 318 -6.43 24.21 -12.79
CA LEU A 318 -7.48 23.78 -11.89
C LEU A 318 -8.14 22.47 -12.35
N GLN A 319 -8.43 22.33 -13.64
CA GLN A 319 -8.95 21.09 -14.21
C GLN A 319 -7.98 19.92 -14.01
N LYS A 320 -6.67 20.17 -14.12
CA LYS A 320 -5.64 19.17 -13.83
C LYS A 320 -5.65 18.75 -12.36
N LEU A 321 -5.77 19.70 -11.43
CA LEU A 321 -5.85 19.41 -10.00
C LEU A 321 -7.13 18.66 -9.63
N ILE A 322 -8.26 18.97 -10.26
CA ILE A 322 -9.50 18.23 -10.05
C ILE A 322 -9.36 16.78 -10.53
N LEU A 323 -8.73 16.57 -11.69
CA LEU A 323 -8.43 15.23 -12.17
C LEU A 323 -7.55 14.48 -11.16
N GLU A 324 -6.46 15.10 -10.69
CA GLU A 324 -5.57 14.51 -9.68
C GLU A 324 -6.29 14.22 -8.36
N TYR A 325 -7.18 15.11 -7.92
CA TYR A 325 -8.04 14.89 -6.77
C TYR A 325 -8.95 13.68 -6.99
N THR A 326 -9.62 13.56 -8.13
CA THR A 326 -10.50 12.42 -8.42
C THR A 326 -9.75 11.10 -8.50
N ASP A 327 -8.54 11.08 -9.07
CA ASP A 327 -7.69 9.89 -9.16
C ASP A 327 -7.23 9.44 -7.76
N THR A 328 -6.80 10.40 -6.93
CA THR A 328 -6.37 10.11 -5.55
C THR A 328 -7.53 9.72 -4.64
N ALA A 329 -8.69 10.35 -4.80
CA ALA A 329 -9.91 9.97 -4.10
C ALA A 329 -10.38 8.56 -4.47
N THR A 330 -10.30 8.20 -5.76
CA THR A 330 -10.57 6.85 -6.27
C THR A 330 -9.63 5.83 -5.65
N ALA A 331 -8.33 6.13 -5.58
CA ALA A 331 -7.35 5.26 -4.93
C ALA A 331 -7.66 5.06 -3.44
N LEU A 332 -7.98 6.11 -2.70
CA LEU A 332 -8.33 5.98 -1.27
C LEU A 332 -9.66 5.24 -1.06
N LEU A 333 -10.68 5.50 -1.87
CA LEU A 333 -11.95 4.78 -1.78
C LEU A 333 -11.77 3.28 -2.03
N TYR A 334 -10.90 2.91 -2.98
CA TYR A 334 -10.50 1.54 -3.20
C TYR A 334 -9.86 0.92 -1.94
N GLU A 335 -8.90 1.59 -1.31
CA GLU A 335 -8.27 1.07 -0.08
C GLU A 335 -9.30 0.89 1.06
N ILE A 336 -10.26 1.81 1.19
CA ILE A 336 -11.36 1.69 2.17
C ILE A 336 -12.26 0.49 1.82
N LEU A 337 -12.62 0.29 0.56
CA LEU A 337 -13.42 -0.87 0.12
C LEU A 337 -12.76 -2.20 0.50
N LEU A 338 -11.43 -2.30 0.41
CA LEU A 338 -10.70 -3.49 0.84
C LEU A 338 -10.90 -3.77 2.34
N VAL A 339 -10.95 -2.74 3.18
CA VAL A 339 -11.23 -2.89 4.62
C VAL A 339 -12.62 -3.50 4.86
N PHE A 340 -13.63 -3.05 4.12
CA PHE A 340 -14.99 -3.60 4.22
C PHE A 340 -15.13 -5.00 3.59
N GLN A 341 -14.25 -5.35 2.66
CA GLN A 341 -14.19 -6.71 2.15
C GLN A 341 -13.55 -7.68 3.17
N GLN A 342 -12.52 -7.23 3.88
CA GLN A 342 -11.87 -8.02 4.94
C GLN A 342 -12.85 -8.39 6.07
N GLY A 343 -13.74 -7.45 6.44
CA GLY A 343 -14.80 -7.73 7.42
C GLY A 343 -15.77 -8.84 6.99
N ASN A 344 -16.03 -9.02 5.70
CA ASN A 344 -16.86 -10.13 5.20
C ASN A 344 -16.17 -11.49 5.25
N LEU A 345 -14.83 -11.53 5.25
CA LEU A 345 -14.04 -12.77 5.26
C LEU A 345 -13.88 -13.35 6.67
N GLY A 346 -14.55 -12.79 7.68
CA GLY A 346 -14.45 -13.24 9.08
C GLY A 346 -13.14 -12.88 9.77
N LEU A 347 -12.26 -12.13 9.10
CA LEU A 347 -10.97 -11.63 9.61
C LEU A 347 -11.12 -10.28 10.34
N GLY A 348 -12.35 -9.79 10.55
CA GLY A 348 -12.65 -8.53 11.23
C GLY A 348 -14.02 -8.54 11.91
N SER A 349 -14.29 -7.50 12.70
CA SER A 349 -15.59 -7.29 13.37
C SER A 349 -16.72 -7.23 12.33
N THR A 350 -17.87 -7.85 12.62
CA THR A 350 -19.13 -7.80 11.83
C THR A 350 -19.63 -6.37 11.52
N LYS A 351 -18.99 -5.35 12.12
CA LYS A 351 -19.22 -3.92 11.91
C LYS A 351 -18.85 -3.40 10.51
N PHE A 352 -17.98 -4.09 9.77
CA PHE A 352 -17.48 -3.63 8.46
C PHE A 352 -17.87 -4.56 7.31
N ALA A 353 -19.16 -4.60 6.98
CA ALA A 353 -19.65 -5.37 5.82
C ALA A 353 -19.72 -4.51 4.55
N ILE A 354 -19.27 -5.07 3.42
CA ILE A 354 -19.33 -4.36 2.11
C ILE A 354 -20.76 -3.96 1.71
N SER A 355 -21.75 -4.76 2.08
CA SER A 355 -23.18 -4.48 1.83
C SER A 355 -23.63 -3.21 2.56
N TRP A 356 -23.17 -3.02 3.79
CA TRP A 356 -23.45 -1.81 4.55
C TRP A 356 -22.80 -0.58 3.91
N MET A 357 -21.53 -0.67 3.51
CA MET A 357 -20.83 0.43 2.82
C MET A 357 -21.56 0.81 1.52
N MET A 358 -21.99 -0.18 0.73
CA MET A 358 -22.70 0.08 -0.52
C MET A 358 -24.08 0.69 -0.30
N SER A 359 -24.80 0.24 0.72
CA SER A 359 -26.06 0.87 1.12
C SER A 359 -25.86 2.33 1.54
N PHE A 360 -24.77 2.64 2.26
CA PHE A 360 -24.44 4.01 2.63
C PHE A 360 -24.11 4.85 1.39
N LEU A 361 -23.18 4.39 0.53
CA LEU A 361 -22.79 5.11 -0.68
C LEU A 361 -24.00 5.40 -1.59
N GLN A 362 -24.92 4.43 -1.74
CA GLN A 362 -26.15 4.60 -2.50
C GLN A 362 -27.07 5.70 -1.92
N SER A 363 -27.05 5.91 -0.60
CA SER A 363 -27.85 6.96 0.05
C SER A 363 -27.28 8.37 -0.15
N CYS A 364 -26.05 8.49 -0.65
CA CYS A 364 -25.38 9.77 -0.86
C CYS A 364 -25.60 10.28 -2.29
N PRO A 365 -26.24 11.45 -2.51
CA PRO A 365 -26.50 11.98 -3.85
C PRO A 365 -25.27 12.05 -4.80
N PRO A 366 -24.05 12.39 -4.35
CA PRO A 366 -22.89 12.48 -5.25
C PRO A 366 -22.43 11.16 -5.87
N ILE A 367 -22.88 10.00 -5.36
CA ILE A 367 -22.40 8.68 -5.81
C ILE A 367 -22.65 8.44 -7.31
N ILE A 368 -23.76 8.96 -7.84
CA ILE A 368 -24.13 8.79 -9.24
C ILE A 368 -23.14 9.53 -10.14
N THR A 369 -22.86 10.79 -9.81
CA THR A 369 -21.85 11.61 -10.52
C THR A 369 -20.45 11.02 -10.40
N PHE A 370 -20.12 10.45 -9.24
CA PHE A 370 -18.85 9.76 -9.03
C PHE A 370 -18.71 8.49 -9.87
N VAL A 371 -19.75 7.64 -9.95
CA VAL A 371 -19.72 6.46 -10.83
C VAL A 371 -19.61 6.87 -12.29
N ALA A 372 -20.34 7.92 -12.70
CA ALA A 372 -20.25 8.50 -14.03
C ALA A 372 -18.83 8.97 -14.37
N SER A 373 -18.14 9.62 -13.42
CA SER A 373 -16.77 10.10 -13.62
C SER A 373 -15.78 8.93 -13.74
N ILE A 374 -15.93 7.86 -12.94
CA ILE A 374 -15.14 6.63 -13.08
C ILE A 374 -15.29 6.04 -14.48
N VAL A 375 -16.53 5.85 -14.97
CA VAL A 375 -16.76 5.28 -16.30
C VAL A 375 -16.12 6.15 -17.38
N LYS A 376 -16.30 7.47 -17.30
CA LYS A 376 -15.66 8.43 -18.22
C LYS A 376 -14.13 8.32 -18.21
N GLN A 377 -13.52 8.17 -17.04
CA GLN A 377 -12.08 7.99 -16.91
C GLN A 377 -11.60 6.65 -17.49
N VAL A 378 -12.33 5.56 -17.25
CA VAL A 378 -12.03 4.24 -17.82
C VAL A 378 -12.11 4.29 -19.36
N VAL A 379 -13.16 4.90 -19.91
CA VAL A 379 -13.31 5.10 -21.36
C VAL A 379 -12.15 5.92 -21.92
N ARG A 380 -11.77 7.03 -21.25
CA ARG A 380 -10.61 7.84 -21.65
C ARG A 380 -9.30 7.03 -21.59
N GLY A 381 -9.16 6.19 -20.56
CA GLY A 381 -8.00 5.32 -20.36
C GLY A 381 -7.85 4.23 -21.42
N LEU A 382 -8.97 3.73 -21.97
CA LEU A 382 -8.99 2.65 -22.97
C LEU A 382 -9.17 3.12 -24.41
N SER A 383 -9.61 4.37 -24.61
CA SER A 383 -9.79 4.99 -25.93
C SER A 383 -8.49 5.05 -26.74
N ALA A 384 -8.64 5.03 -28.08
CA ALA A 384 -7.64 4.74 -29.10
C ALA A 384 -6.48 5.75 -29.26
N SER A 385 -5.69 5.97 -28.21
CA SER A 385 -4.32 6.48 -28.35
C SER A 385 -3.34 5.30 -28.32
N PHE A 386 -2.32 5.32 -29.19
CA PHE A 386 -1.30 4.26 -29.27
C PHE A 386 -0.33 4.22 -28.07
N GLN A 387 -0.52 5.10 -27.09
CA GLN A 387 0.31 5.13 -25.89
C GLN A 387 -0.07 4.00 -24.93
N LEU A 388 0.93 3.37 -24.32
CA LEU A 388 0.72 2.39 -23.26
C LEU A 388 0.43 3.10 -21.94
N LEU A 389 -0.34 2.46 -21.06
CA LEU A 389 -0.61 2.99 -19.73
C LEU A 389 0.68 3.03 -18.89
N SER A 390 0.89 4.13 -18.18
CA SER A 390 1.94 4.22 -17.18
C SER A 390 1.64 3.28 -15.99
N PRO A 391 2.62 2.92 -15.15
CA PRO A 391 2.38 2.08 -13.97
C PRO A 391 1.28 2.63 -13.05
N CYS A 392 1.28 3.96 -12.81
CA CYS A 392 0.26 4.61 -11.99
C CYS A 392 -1.13 4.52 -12.63
N GLN A 393 -1.23 4.72 -13.95
CA GLN A 393 -2.49 4.60 -14.67
C GLN A 393 -3.02 3.16 -14.70
N ALA A 394 -2.13 2.16 -14.80
CA ALA A 394 -2.52 0.76 -14.76
C ALA A 394 -3.07 0.35 -13.37
N VAL A 395 -2.48 0.87 -12.29
CA VAL A 395 -3.00 0.68 -10.93
C VAL A 395 -4.34 1.38 -10.76
N LEU A 396 -4.47 2.63 -11.22
CA LEU A 396 -5.72 3.37 -11.14
C LEU A 396 -6.84 2.66 -11.92
N LEU A 397 -6.54 2.15 -13.11
CA LEU A 397 -7.50 1.38 -13.92
C LEU A 397 -7.99 0.13 -13.17
N TYR A 398 -7.10 -0.59 -12.50
CA TYR A 398 -7.48 -1.72 -11.65
C TYR A 398 -8.40 -1.29 -10.51
N GLN A 399 -8.08 -0.19 -9.82
CA GLN A 399 -8.89 0.36 -8.73
C GLN A 399 -10.28 0.80 -9.20
N GLN A 400 -10.37 1.46 -10.35
CA GLN A 400 -11.63 1.85 -10.99
C GLN A 400 -12.51 0.62 -11.30
N PHE A 401 -11.95 -0.42 -11.94
CA PHE A 401 -12.71 -1.65 -12.20
C PHE A 401 -13.14 -2.36 -10.93
N TYR A 402 -12.33 -2.28 -9.88
CA TYR A 402 -12.66 -2.89 -8.59
C TYR A 402 -13.87 -2.21 -7.95
N ILE A 403 -13.90 -0.87 -7.99
CA ILE A 403 -15.05 -0.09 -7.53
C ILE A 403 -16.28 -0.43 -8.38
N LEU A 404 -16.17 -0.43 -9.71
CA LEU A 404 -17.28 -0.76 -10.61
C LEU A 404 -17.85 -2.17 -10.35
N LYS A 405 -16.97 -3.18 -10.23
CA LYS A 405 -17.37 -4.54 -9.82
C LYS A 405 -18.12 -4.53 -8.50
N SER A 406 -17.64 -3.76 -7.53
CA SER A 406 -18.24 -3.69 -6.21
C SER A 406 -19.63 -3.05 -6.27
N CYS A 407 -19.81 -1.96 -7.04
CA CYS A 407 -21.12 -1.37 -7.33
C CYS A 407 -22.08 -2.38 -7.98
N LEU A 408 -21.61 -3.06 -9.04
CA LEU A 408 -22.41 -4.04 -9.81
C LEU A 408 -22.85 -5.25 -8.98
N ARG A 409 -22.00 -5.71 -8.05
CA ARG A 409 -22.24 -6.93 -7.26
C ARG A 409 -23.04 -6.67 -5.99
N HIS A 410 -22.87 -5.50 -5.37
CA HIS A 410 -23.36 -5.24 -4.01
C HIS A 410 -24.41 -4.14 -3.90
N SER A 411 -24.71 -3.41 -4.98
CA SER A 411 -25.84 -2.46 -5.03
C SER A 411 -26.68 -2.68 -6.29
N ARG A 412 -27.95 -3.05 -6.09
CA ARG A 412 -28.89 -3.25 -7.20
C ARG A 412 -29.13 -1.95 -7.97
N THR A 413 -29.31 -0.83 -7.26
CA THR A 413 -29.58 0.48 -7.87
C THR A 413 -28.40 1.00 -8.67
N LEU A 414 -27.17 0.90 -8.15
CA LEU A 414 -25.98 1.29 -8.90
C LEU A 414 -25.74 0.35 -10.09
N ALA A 415 -26.02 -0.94 -9.95
CA ALA A 415 -25.92 -1.89 -11.05
C ALA A 415 -26.91 -1.56 -12.18
N GLU A 416 -28.17 -1.28 -11.85
CA GLU A 416 -29.19 -0.84 -12.81
C GLU A 416 -28.80 0.49 -13.47
N TYR A 417 -28.29 1.46 -12.69
CA TYR A 417 -27.78 2.71 -13.24
C TYR A 417 -26.64 2.49 -14.26
N ILE A 418 -25.65 1.66 -13.93
CA ILE A 418 -24.52 1.36 -14.82
C ILE A 418 -25.01 0.66 -16.10
N ARG A 419 -25.86 -0.36 -15.97
CA ARG A 419 -26.39 -1.10 -17.12
C ARG A 419 -27.28 -0.25 -18.03
N ASN A 420 -28.05 0.67 -17.48
CA ASN A 420 -28.98 1.48 -18.26
C ASN A 420 -28.29 2.65 -18.97
N ASN A 421 -27.27 3.26 -18.35
CA ASN A 421 -26.66 4.49 -18.87
C ASN A 421 -25.33 4.26 -19.60
N TYR A 422 -24.61 3.17 -19.31
CA TYR A 422 -23.25 2.97 -19.82
C TYR A 422 -23.06 1.71 -20.67
N ARG A 423 -24.16 1.04 -21.06
CA ARG A 423 -24.10 -0.22 -21.83
C ARG A 423 -23.32 -0.08 -23.13
N GLU A 424 -23.52 1.02 -23.85
CA GLU A 424 -22.86 1.26 -25.13
C GLU A 424 -21.37 1.56 -24.92
N GLU A 425 -20.98 2.21 -23.83
CA GLU A 425 -19.59 2.44 -23.47
C GLU A 425 -18.87 1.12 -23.19
N PHE A 426 -19.53 0.20 -22.49
CA PHE A 426 -19.03 -1.16 -22.30
C PHE A 426 -18.94 -1.95 -23.61
N ARG A 427 -19.88 -1.73 -24.53
CA ARG A 427 -19.89 -2.38 -25.84
C ARG A 427 -18.78 -1.89 -26.77
N TYR A 428 -18.56 -0.57 -26.85
CA TYR A 428 -17.71 0.04 -27.88
C TYR A 428 -16.33 0.50 -27.39
N PHE A 429 -16.17 0.84 -26.11
CA PHE A 429 -14.90 1.41 -25.60
C PHE A 429 -14.24 0.52 -24.53
N ILE A 430 -15.03 -0.10 -23.64
CA ILE A 430 -14.53 -0.90 -22.54
C ILE A 430 -14.61 -2.39 -22.89
N HIS A 431 -13.79 -2.83 -23.85
CA HIS A 431 -13.76 -4.23 -24.30
C HIS A 431 -12.36 -4.85 -24.25
N MET A 432 -12.27 -6.19 -24.26
CA MET A 432 -11.00 -6.93 -24.12
C MET A 432 -9.89 -6.51 -25.09
N PRO A 433 -10.17 -6.31 -26.40
CA PRO A 433 -9.15 -5.81 -27.31
C PRO A 433 -8.56 -4.45 -26.93
N ALA A 434 -9.35 -3.53 -26.35
CA ALA A 434 -8.86 -2.22 -25.93
C ALA A 434 -7.92 -2.35 -24.72
N LEU A 435 -8.30 -3.18 -23.74
CA LEU A 435 -7.46 -3.45 -22.57
C LEU A 435 -6.11 -4.05 -22.96
N LYS A 436 -6.10 -5.09 -23.80
CA LYS A 436 -4.85 -5.77 -24.23
C LYS A 436 -3.92 -4.86 -25.03
N LYS A 437 -4.47 -3.88 -25.76
CA LYS A 437 -3.66 -2.88 -26.49
C LYS A 437 -3.01 -1.85 -25.57
N ARG A 438 -3.65 -1.55 -24.42
CA ARG A 438 -3.26 -0.44 -23.54
C ARG A 438 -2.44 -0.88 -22.33
N LEU A 439 -2.68 -2.08 -21.82
CA LEU A 439 -2.06 -2.60 -20.59
C LEU A 439 -0.83 -3.48 -20.90
N PRO A 440 0.39 -3.05 -20.54
CA PRO A 440 1.62 -3.80 -20.80
C PRO A 440 1.66 -5.17 -20.12
N LEU A 441 2.09 -6.20 -20.84
CA LEU A 441 2.23 -7.57 -20.30
C LEU A 441 3.30 -7.70 -19.21
N CYS A 442 4.26 -6.76 -19.15
CA CYS A 442 5.33 -6.77 -18.16
C CYS A 442 4.89 -6.29 -16.77
N TYR A 443 3.72 -5.68 -16.63
CA TYR A 443 3.25 -5.20 -15.32
C TYR A 443 2.72 -6.38 -14.48
N PRO A 444 3.12 -6.49 -13.20
CA PRO A 444 2.62 -7.54 -12.31
C PRO A 444 1.09 -7.53 -12.14
N ILE A 445 0.46 -6.36 -12.27
CA ILE A 445 -0.98 -6.19 -12.12
C ILE A 445 -1.77 -6.64 -13.36
N THR A 446 -1.11 -6.95 -14.48
CA THR A 446 -1.81 -7.20 -15.76
C THR A 446 -2.74 -8.40 -15.73
N GLN A 447 -2.32 -9.51 -15.14
CA GLN A 447 -3.18 -10.68 -14.99
C GLN A 447 -4.35 -10.40 -14.03
N PRO A 448 -4.14 -9.88 -12.80
CA PRO A 448 -5.23 -9.45 -11.92
C PRO A 448 -6.23 -8.50 -12.58
N THR A 449 -5.75 -7.46 -13.29
CA THR A 449 -6.62 -6.50 -13.99
C THR A 449 -7.41 -7.17 -15.10
N THR A 450 -6.79 -8.08 -15.86
CA THR A 450 -7.48 -8.81 -16.93
C THR A 450 -8.60 -9.69 -16.36
N GLN A 451 -8.36 -10.38 -15.25
CA GLN A 451 -9.38 -11.21 -14.59
C GLN A 451 -10.53 -10.35 -14.05
N LEU A 452 -10.19 -9.27 -13.33
CA LEU A 452 -11.16 -8.32 -12.80
C LEU A 452 -12.03 -7.71 -13.91
N PHE A 453 -11.42 -7.36 -15.03
CA PHE A 453 -12.12 -6.82 -16.20
C PHE A 453 -13.10 -7.84 -16.80
N HIS A 454 -12.73 -9.12 -16.92
CA HIS A 454 -13.67 -10.17 -17.36
C HIS A 454 -14.89 -10.26 -16.44
N GLU A 455 -14.69 -10.16 -15.12
CA GLU A 455 -15.78 -10.21 -14.17
C GLU A 455 -16.70 -8.99 -14.28
N VAL A 456 -16.15 -7.79 -14.49
CA VAL A 456 -16.94 -6.58 -14.70
C VAL A 456 -17.81 -6.71 -15.96
N LEU A 457 -17.24 -7.15 -17.09
CA LEU A 457 -18.02 -7.33 -18.32
C LEU A 457 -19.19 -8.29 -18.13
N LYS A 458 -18.94 -9.44 -17.49
CA LYS A 458 -19.99 -10.43 -17.19
C LYS A 458 -21.11 -9.91 -16.29
N LEU A 459 -20.86 -8.87 -15.50
CA LEU A 459 -21.86 -8.28 -14.61
C LEU A 459 -22.69 -7.17 -15.30
N VAL A 460 -22.18 -6.64 -16.43
CA VAL A 460 -22.84 -5.59 -17.22
C VAL A 460 -23.64 -6.19 -18.38
N GLU A 461 -23.13 -7.26 -19.01
CA GLU A 461 -23.86 -8.12 -19.95
C GLU A 461 -25.10 -8.74 -19.29
#